data_AF-A0A947G0X6-F1
#
_entry.id   AF-A0A947G0X6-F1
#
_cell.length_a   1.000
_cell.length_b   1.000
_cell.length_c   1.000
_cell.angle_alpha   90.00
_cell.angle_beta   90.00
_cell.angle_gamma   90.00
#
_symmetry.space_group_name_H-M   'P 1'
#
loop_
_entity.id
_entity.type
_entity.pdbx_description
1 polymer ?
#
loop_
_entity_poly.entity_id
_entity_poly.type
_entity_poly.pdbx_seq_one_letter_code
_entity_poly.pdbx_strand_id
1 'polypeptide(L)'
;MAITTSLQPKYTIQKLFVVGLCVVLGLWGVYDYVVKIPAKARTYERGQIVLQVKQALEAEPGSTTARTEIEEASNALNTAMEQLLAEQPTPEGETISPAEAVESVRKQGEEGWLKRLLIYRAALIEASRRTAGAPASETFAQVYELVKRDVSETADVSPPSTFDRATQWMFILCLPFAPYYLWSWLRDRRRVYRLEDDGTLHTPTAAIPSAEIADIDMSKWMRKSIAEVVTTDGTRIKLDDYVYRDMHRIVGALAVVHHPEDWDENAKRRATDTPDPSAAPSEDEAETPAA
;
A
#
# COMPACT_ATOMS: atom_id res chain seq x y z
N MET A 1 -12.84 -31.26 -35.72
CA MET A 1 -13.56 -30.84 -34.49
C MET A 1 -13.22 -29.40 -34.22
N ALA A 2 -14.23 -28.56 -34.07
CA ALA A 2 -14.03 -27.15 -33.73
C ALA A 2 -13.18 -26.97 -32.47
N ILE A 3 -12.12 -26.17 -32.58
CA ILE A 3 -11.18 -25.88 -31.48
C ILE A 3 -11.67 -24.60 -30.81
N THR A 4 -11.96 -24.66 -29.52
CA THR A 4 -12.39 -23.48 -28.74
C THR A 4 -11.39 -23.20 -27.62
N THR A 5 -11.00 -21.95 -27.47
CA THR A 5 -10.08 -21.52 -26.42
C THR A 5 -10.83 -21.15 -25.14
N SER A 6 -10.13 -21.22 -24.02
CA SER A 6 -10.60 -20.76 -22.71
C SER A 6 -9.50 -20.02 -21.98
N LEU A 7 -9.80 -19.21 -20.98
CA LEU A 7 -8.78 -18.46 -20.25
C LEU A 7 -7.83 -19.41 -19.51
N GLN A 8 -6.52 -19.19 -19.59
CA GLN A 8 -5.56 -20.03 -18.86
C GLN A 8 -5.77 -19.90 -17.34
N PRO A 9 -5.85 -21.02 -16.57
CA PRO A 9 -5.98 -20.94 -15.11
C PRO A 9 -4.79 -20.26 -14.43
N LYS A 10 -3.56 -20.48 -14.94
CA LYS A 10 -2.36 -19.82 -14.40
C LYS A 10 -2.46 -18.30 -14.53
N TYR A 11 -2.85 -17.79 -15.71
CA TYR A 11 -3.08 -16.36 -15.93
C TYR A 11 -4.18 -15.81 -15.00
N THR A 12 -5.28 -16.55 -14.83
CA THR A 12 -6.37 -16.18 -13.92
C THR A 12 -5.89 -16.05 -12.48
N ILE A 13 -5.18 -17.06 -11.97
CA ILE A 13 -4.66 -17.05 -10.60
C ILE A 13 -3.66 -15.91 -10.42
N GLN A 14 -2.75 -15.68 -11.37
CA GLN A 14 -1.80 -14.58 -11.32
C GLN A 14 -2.49 -13.22 -11.25
N LYS A 15 -3.52 -12.96 -12.07
CA LYS A 15 -4.28 -11.71 -12.03
C LYS A 15 -5.03 -11.52 -10.72
N LEU A 16 -5.73 -12.55 -10.24
CA LEU A 16 -6.48 -12.48 -8.99
C LEU A 16 -5.56 -12.29 -7.78
N PHE A 17 -4.38 -12.92 -7.80
CA PHE A 17 -3.34 -12.71 -6.79
C PHE A 17 -2.86 -11.26 -6.76
N VAL A 18 -2.55 -10.66 -7.91
CA VAL A 18 -2.14 -9.24 -7.99
C VAL A 18 -3.25 -8.32 -7.48
N VAL A 19 -4.51 -8.58 -7.85
CA VAL A 19 -5.67 -7.82 -7.33
C VAL A 19 -5.75 -7.91 -5.81
N GLY A 20 -5.65 -9.12 -5.25
CA GLY A 20 -5.66 -9.33 -3.80
C GLY A 20 -4.51 -8.61 -3.09
N LEU A 21 -3.29 -8.72 -3.62
CA LEU A 21 -2.11 -8.03 -3.09
C LEU A 21 -2.29 -6.51 -3.08
N CYS A 22 -2.80 -5.93 -4.18
CA CYS A 22 -3.07 -4.49 -4.28
C CYS A 22 -4.10 -4.01 -3.24
N VAL A 23 -5.17 -4.77 -3.02
CA VAL A 23 -6.19 -4.44 -2.02
C VAL A 23 -5.62 -4.49 -0.61
N VAL A 24 -4.89 -5.56 -0.27
CA VAL A 24 -4.31 -5.73 1.08
C VAL A 24 -3.30 -4.62 1.38
N LEU A 25 -2.33 -4.39 0.49
CA LEU A 25 -1.33 -3.34 0.67
C LEU A 25 -1.98 -1.94 0.70
N GLY A 26 -2.94 -1.70 -0.18
CA GLY A 26 -3.65 -0.43 -0.25
C GLY A 26 -4.44 -0.10 1.02
N LEU A 27 -5.24 -1.04 1.53
CA LEU A 27 -5.99 -0.86 2.77
C LEU A 27 -5.08 -0.74 3.99
N TRP A 28 -4.00 -1.52 4.04
CA TRP A 28 -2.99 -1.39 5.08
C TRP A 28 -2.34 -0.01 5.06
N GLY A 29 -1.97 0.49 3.88
CA GLY A 29 -1.44 1.84 3.69
C GLY A 29 -2.38 2.93 4.18
N VAL A 30 -3.69 2.83 3.88
CA VAL A 30 -4.70 3.76 4.39
C VAL A 30 -4.78 3.71 5.92
N TYR A 31 -4.84 2.51 6.50
CA TYR A 31 -4.92 2.35 7.95
C TYR A 31 -3.71 2.96 8.66
N ASP A 32 -2.50 2.66 8.18
CA ASP A 32 -1.28 3.21 8.80
C ASP A 32 -1.21 4.74 8.60
N TYR A 33 -1.64 5.26 7.44
CA TYR A 33 -1.66 6.69 7.16
C TYR A 33 -2.65 7.48 8.04
N VAL A 34 -3.88 6.97 8.19
CA VAL A 34 -4.97 7.67 8.87
C VAL A 34 -4.95 7.43 10.38
N VAL A 35 -4.57 6.23 10.83
CA VAL A 35 -4.68 5.82 12.23
C VAL A 35 -3.32 5.77 12.91
N LYS A 36 -2.37 4.97 12.40
CA LYS A 36 -1.11 4.73 13.12
C LYS A 36 -0.18 5.94 13.14
N ILE A 37 0.04 6.60 12.01
CA ILE A 37 0.96 7.74 11.94
C ILE A 37 0.48 8.89 12.87
N PRO A 38 -0.79 9.32 12.83
CA PRO A 38 -1.29 10.33 13.75
C PRO A 38 -1.28 9.87 15.21
N ALA A 39 -1.58 8.60 15.49
CA ALA A 39 -1.48 8.07 16.84
C ALA A 39 -0.04 8.14 17.38
N LYS A 40 0.95 7.73 16.59
CA LYS A 40 2.38 7.85 16.95
C LYS A 40 2.80 9.30 17.15
N ALA A 41 2.38 10.21 16.26
CA ALA A 41 2.66 11.65 16.40
C ALA A 41 2.12 12.20 17.72
N ARG A 42 0.87 11.90 18.06
CA ARG A 42 0.26 12.31 19.34
C ARG A 42 1.00 11.72 20.54
N THR A 43 1.38 10.44 20.50
CA THR A 43 2.14 9.84 21.61
C THR A 43 3.51 10.50 21.77
N TYR A 44 4.19 10.81 20.67
CA TYR A 44 5.47 11.52 20.68
C TYR A 44 5.33 12.93 21.28
N GLU A 45 4.34 13.70 20.84
CA GLU A 45 4.05 15.05 21.37
C GLU A 45 3.76 15.02 22.87
N ARG A 46 2.99 14.03 23.34
CA ARG A 46 2.75 13.80 24.77
C ARG A 46 4.05 13.55 25.52
N GLY A 47 4.93 12.70 24.98
CA GLY A 47 6.24 12.43 25.56
C GLY A 47 7.10 13.68 25.67
N GLN A 48 7.09 14.56 24.66
CA GLN A 48 7.83 15.83 24.70
C GLN A 48 7.33 16.75 25.82
N ILE A 49 6.02 16.88 26.00
CA ILE A 49 5.43 17.68 27.10
C ILE A 49 5.83 17.10 28.45
N VAL A 50 5.75 15.78 28.61
CA VAL A 50 6.11 15.08 29.85
C VAL A 50 7.61 15.28 30.17
N LEU A 51 8.49 15.22 29.17
CA LEU A 51 9.92 15.50 29.32
C LEU A 51 10.19 16.96 29.71
N GLN A 52 9.50 17.93 29.10
CA GLN A 52 9.63 19.35 29.46
C GLN A 52 9.16 19.60 30.90
N VAL A 53 8.03 19.03 31.30
CA VAL A 53 7.55 19.10 32.69
C VAL A 53 8.58 18.48 33.63
N LYS A 54 9.13 17.30 33.30
CA LYS A 54 10.17 16.66 34.12
C LYS A 54 11.39 17.56 34.30
N GLN A 55 11.90 18.15 33.22
CA GLN A 55 13.05 19.07 33.25
C GLN A 55 12.75 20.26 34.18
N ALA A 56 11.60 20.91 34.00
CA ALA A 56 11.17 22.03 34.84
C ALA A 56 11.02 21.67 36.33
N LEU A 57 10.62 20.43 36.65
CA LEU A 57 10.51 19.94 38.04
C LEU A 57 11.87 19.56 38.65
N GLU A 58 12.86 19.20 37.82
CA GLU A 58 14.22 18.85 38.23
C GLU A 58 15.15 20.06 38.34
N ALA A 59 14.76 21.19 37.77
CA ALA A 59 15.50 22.44 37.79
C ALA A 59 15.78 22.92 39.22
N GLU A 60 16.98 23.46 39.45
CA GLU A 60 17.39 23.94 40.77
C GLU A 60 16.52 25.14 41.22
N PRO A 61 15.81 25.04 42.36
CA PRO A 61 14.95 26.11 42.85
C PRO A 61 15.73 27.42 43.06
N GLY A 62 15.16 28.52 42.56
CA GLY A 62 15.75 29.86 42.69
C GLY A 62 16.72 30.25 41.57
N SER A 63 17.09 29.31 40.69
CA SER A 63 17.90 29.60 39.50
C SER A 63 17.09 30.32 38.41
N THR A 64 17.77 31.11 37.59
CA THR A 64 17.15 31.72 36.39
C THR A 64 16.67 30.64 35.41
N THR A 65 17.45 29.57 35.25
CA THR A 65 17.12 28.41 34.41
C THR A 65 15.80 27.76 34.83
N ALA A 66 15.57 27.55 36.13
CA ALA A 66 14.32 26.99 36.63
C ALA A 66 13.11 27.87 36.28
N ARG A 67 13.23 29.19 36.32
CA ARG A 67 12.14 30.09 35.93
C ARG A 67 11.79 29.93 34.46
N THR A 68 12.81 29.90 33.59
CA THR A 68 12.62 29.73 32.14
C THR A 68 12.01 28.37 31.81
N GLU A 69 12.54 27.28 32.37
CA GLU A 69 12.03 25.92 32.12
C GLU A 69 10.58 25.75 32.61
N ILE A 70 10.24 26.32 33.77
CA ILE A 70 8.85 26.33 34.27
C ILE A 70 7.92 27.11 33.34
N GLU A 71 8.37 28.26 32.82
CA GLU A 71 7.57 29.08 31.89
C GLU A 71 7.35 28.35 30.56
N GLU A 72 8.41 27.78 29.98
CA GLU A 72 8.34 27.00 28.73
C GLU A 72 7.42 25.78 28.88
N ALA A 73 7.59 24.99 29.94
CA ALA A 73 6.74 23.83 30.21
C ALA A 73 5.27 24.25 30.44
N SER A 74 5.04 25.39 31.11
CA SER A 74 3.68 25.92 31.32
C SER A 74 3.02 26.34 30.00
N ASN A 75 3.76 27.00 29.11
CA ASN A 75 3.26 27.42 27.80
C ASN A 75 2.95 26.22 26.89
N ALA A 76 3.84 25.22 26.85
CA ALA A 76 3.62 23.99 26.09
C ALA A 76 2.38 23.23 26.61
N LEU A 77 2.21 23.17 27.93
CA LEU A 77 1.07 22.53 28.56
C LEU A 77 -0.25 23.26 28.26
N ASN A 78 -0.28 24.59 28.36
CA ASN A 78 -1.47 25.37 28.04
C ASN A 78 -1.86 25.19 26.56
N THR A 79 -0.88 25.23 25.65
CA THR A 79 -1.10 24.97 24.21
C THR A 79 -1.71 23.58 24.00
N ALA A 80 -1.19 22.55 24.65
CA ALA A 80 -1.72 21.20 24.53
C ALA A 80 -3.14 21.06 25.11
N MET A 81 -3.44 21.75 26.21
CA MET A 81 -4.79 21.81 26.76
C MET A 81 -5.76 22.50 25.80
N GLU A 82 -5.37 23.64 25.22
CA GLU A 82 -6.19 24.37 24.24
C GLU A 82 -6.48 23.51 23.00
N GLN A 83 -5.48 22.81 22.47
CA GLN A 83 -5.66 21.89 21.35
C GLN A 83 -6.66 20.77 21.66
N LEU A 84 -6.54 20.14 22.84
CA LEU A 84 -7.49 19.09 23.25
C LEU A 84 -8.91 19.61 23.42
N LEU A 85 -9.08 20.84 23.92
CA LEU A 85 -10.38 21.46 24.05
C LEU A 85 -10.98 21.82 22.68
N ALA A 86 -10.14 22.20 21.71
CA ALA A 86 -10.55 22.50 20.34
C ALA A 86 -10.92 21.24 19.53
N GLU A 87 -10.29 20.09 19.82
CA GLU A 87 -10.58 18.81 19.17
C GLU A 87 -11.87 18.12 19.68
N GLN A 88 -12.44 18.58 20.79
CA GLN A 88 -13.70 18.06 21.30
C GLN A 88 -14.82 18.42 20.31
N PRO A 89 -15.62 17.43 19.83
CA PRO A 89 -16.75 17.73 18.96
C PRO A 89 -17.70 18.66 19.71
N THR A 90 -17.94 19.85 19.15
CA THR A 90 -19.06 20.67 19.57
C THR A 90 -20.31 19.87 19.23
N PRO A 91 -21.20 19.55 20.19
CA PRO A 91 -22.43 18.83 19.88
C PRO A 91 -23.22 19.68 18.88
N GLU A 92 -23.35 19.19 17.64
CA GLU A 92 -24.20 19.82 16.65
C GLU A 92 -25.65 19.69 17.12
N GLY A 93 -26.24 20.80 17.57
CA GLY A 93 -27.69 20.94 17.72
C GLY A 93 -28.28 20.73 19.11
N GLU A 94 -27.48 20.45 20.14
CA GLU A 94 -27.98 20.40 21.52
C GLU A 94 -27.21 21.42 22.37
N THR A 95 -27.92 22.42 22.90
CA THR A 95 -27.34 23.43 23.81
C THR A 95 -27.01 22.76 25.14
N ILE A 96 -25.92 21.99 25.16
CA ILE A 96 -25.34 21.47 26.38
C ILE A 96 -24.85 22.69 27.17
N SER A 97 -25.27 22.80 28.42
CA SER A 97 -24.79 23.86 29.31
C SER A 97 -23.26 23.81 29.39
N PRO A 98 -22.54 24.95 29.45
CA PRO A 98 -21.10 24.95 29.67
C PRO A 98 -20.66 24.09 30.86
N ALA A 99 -21.50 23.97 31.88
CA ALA A 99 -21.26 23.10 33.03
C ALA A 99 -21.36 21.60 32.70
N GLU A 100 -22.27 21.22 31.80
CA GLU A 100 -22.46 19.83 31.35
C GLU A 100 -21.37 19.40 30.36
N ALA A 101 -20.87 20.32 29.52
CA ALA A 101 -19.70 20.09 28.67
C ALA A 101 -18.42 19.91 29.52
N VAL A 102 -18.28 20.69 30.61
CA VAL A 102 -17.18 20.50 31.58
C VAL A 102 -17.34 19.18 32.34
N GLU A 103 -18.55 18.78 32.70
CA GLU A 103 -18.80 17.51 33.40
C GLU A 103 -18.66 16.27 32.51
N SER A 104 -18.99 16.35 31.21
CA SER A 104 -18.77 15.25 30.24
C SER A 104 -17.27 15.04 29.96
N VAL A 105 -16.51 16.13 29.85
CA VAL A 105 -15.03 16.11 29.81
C VAL A 105 -14.44 15.57 31.11
N ARG A 106 -15.04 15.88 32.27
CA ARG A 106 -14.64 15.34 33.58
C ARG A 106 -14.88 13.83 33.66
N LYS A 107 -16.02 13.34 33.17
CA LYS A 107 -16.39 11.91 33.16
C LYS A 107 -15.61 11.08 32.14
N GLN A 108 -15.33 11.60 30.94
CA GLN A 108 -14.39 10.94 30.00
C GLN A 108 -12.93 11.04 30.47
N GLY A 109 -12.62 12.05 31.30
CA GLY A 109 -11.29 12.39 31.78
C GLY A 109 -10.83 11.63 33.02
N GLU A 110 -11.57 10.67 33.58
CA GLU A 110 -11.14 10.00 34.82
C GLU A 110 -9.83 9.21 34.66
N GLU A 111 -9.43 8.85 33.44
CA GLU A 111 -8.09 8.30 33.08
C GLU A 111 -7.39 9.03 31.90
N GLY A 112 -7.96 10.16 31.45
CA GLY A 112 -7.58 10.82 30.20
C GLY A 112 -6.34 11.73 30.26
N TRP A 113 -5.72 11.95 29.11
CA TRP A 113 -4.55 12.84 28.94
C TRP A 113 -4.76 14.26 29.51
N LEU A 114 -5.97 14.83 29.38
CA LEU A 114 -6.31 16.13 29.94
C LEU A 114 -6.16 16.18 31.47
N LYS A 115 -6.56 15.13 32.18
CA LYS A 115 -6.39 15.03 33.64
C LYS A 115 -4.91 15.02 34.02
N ARG A 116 -4.07 14.33 33.24
CA ARG A 116 -2.61 14.34 33.42
C ARG A 116 -2.05 15.76 33.23
N LEU A 117 -2.47 16.48 32.19
CA LEU A 117 -2.08 17.88 31.97
C LEU A 117 -2.48 18.78 33.14
N LEU A 118 -3.69 18.63 33.69
CA LEU A 118 -4.12 19.42 34.86
C LEU A 118 -3.26 19.13 36.10
N ILE A 119 -2.87 17.87 36.31
CA ILE A 119 -1.98 17.47 37.40
C ILE A 119 -0.58 18.08 37.22
N TYR A 120 -0.03 18.00 36.00
CA TYR A 120 1.28 18.61 35.70
C TYR A 120 1.25 20.13 35.88
N ARG A 121 0.16 20.80 35.49
CA ARG A 121 -0.02 22.24 35.72
C ARG A 121 0.06 22.59 37.20
N ALA A 122 -0.62 21.82 38.05
CA ALA A 122 -0.56 22.02 39.50
C ALA A 122 0.87 21.86 40.04
N ALA A 123 1.62 20.88 39.52
CA ALA A 123 3.03 20.70 39.90
C ALA A 123 3.93 21.84 39.42
N LEU A 124 3.73 22.38 38.21
CA LEU A 124 4.48 23.54 37.73
C LEU A 124 4.21 24.81 38.55
N ILE A 125 2.96 25.03 38.99
CA ILE A 125 2.61 26.13 39.91
C ILE A 125 3.38 25.96 41.22
N GLU A 126 3.43 24.75 41.75
CA GLU A 126 4.17 24.46 42.98
C GLU A 126 5.69 24.60 42.79
N ALA A 127 6.23 24.18 41.65
CA ALA A 127 7.63 24.41 41.28
C ALA A 127 7.96 25.91 41.26
N SER A 128 7.07 26.73 40.69
CA SER A 128 7.20 28.19 40.68
C SER A 128 7.23 28.77 42.10
N ARG A 129 6.36 28.29 42.99
CA ARG A 129 6.38 28.68 44.41
C ARG A 129 7.68 28.30 45.10
N ARG A 130 8.23 27.11 44.82
CA ARG A 130 9.53 26.68 45.37
C ARG A 130 10.67 27.57 44.89
N THR A 131 10.64 27.99 43.63
CA THR A 131 11.59 28.97 43.08
C THR A 131 11.47 30.34 43.74
N ALA A 132 10.31 30.65 44.34
CA ALA A 132 10.10 31.83 45.19
C ALA A 132 10.43 31.60 46.69
N GLY A 133 10.98 30.44 47.06
CA GLY A 133 11.41 30.14 48.43
C GLY A 133 10.40 29.37 49.29
N ALA A 134 9.29 28.88 48.72
CA ALA A 134 8.35 28.05 49.45
C ALA A 134 8.91 26.62 49.71
N PRO A 135 8.55 25.97 50.84
CA PRO A 135 8.94 24.60 51.10
C PRO A 135 8.26 23.63 50.12
N ALA A 136 8.87 22.46 49.90
CA ALA A 136 8.27 21.42 49.06
C ALA A 136 7.02 20.81 49.73
N SER A 137 5.92 20.72 49.00
CA SER A 137 4.71 20.01 49.45
C SER A 137 4.78 18.52 49.13
N GLU A 138 4.03 17.72 49.88
CA GLU A 138 3.88 16.29 49.63
C GLU A 138 3.26 16.02 48.25
N THR A 139 2.33 16.86 47.83
CA THR A 139 1.71 16.84 46.49
C THR A 139 2.76 16.95 45.37
N PHE A 140 3.79 17.76 45.55
CA PHE A 140 4.88 17.90 44.57
C PHE A 140 5.61 16.57 44.36
N ALA A 141 5.95 15.87 45.45
CA ALA A 141 6.66 14.59 45.38
C ALA A 141 5.82 13.52 44.68
N GLN A 142 4.52 13.44 44.97
CA GLN A 142 3.61 12.49 44.32
C GLN A 142 3.47 12.75 42.82
N VAL A 143 3.36 14.02 42.40
CA VAL A 143 3.27 14.36 40.96
C VAL A 143 4.60 14.15 40.26
N TYR A 144 5.73 14.40 40.92
CA TYR A 144 7.04 14.14 40.34
C TYR A 144 7.26 12.65 40.03
N GLU A 145 6.85 11.74 40.93
CA GLU A 145 6.91 10.30 40.66
C GLU A 145 5.95 9.87 39.54
N LEU A 146 4.77 10.50 39.44
CA LEU A 146 3.86 10.32 38.31
C LEU A 146 4.53 10.74 36.99
N VAL A 147 5.16 11.91 36.95
CA VAL A 147 5.87 12.41 35.75
C VAL A 147 7.00 11.46 35.36
N LYS A 148 7.81 10.96 36.31
CA LYS A 148 8.86 9.97 36.01
C LYS A 148 8.32 8.69 35.38
N ARG A 149 7.21 8.17 35.91
CA ARG A 149 6.56 6.99 35.33
C ARG A 149 6.11 7.30 33.90
N ASP A 150 5.47 8.43 33.68
CA ASP A 150 4.95 8.81 32.37
C ASP A 150 6.09 9.08 31.37
N VAL A 151 7.25 9.57 31.82
CA VAL A 151 8.48 9.63 31.02
C VAL A 151 8.91 8.22 30.63
N SER A 152 8.95 7.27 31.56
CA SER A 152 9.36 5.90 31.24
C SER A 152 8.41 5.21 30.24
N GLU A 153 7.11 5.53 30.28
CA GLU A 153 6.12 5.02 29.34
C GLU A 153 6.25 5.65 27.94
N THR A 154 6.80 6.85 27.85
CA THR A 154 6.92 7.62 26.60
C THR A 154 8.35 7.71 26.04
N ALA A 155 9.36 7.26 26.80
CA ALA A 155 10.78 7.41 26.48
C ALA A 155 11.21 6.68 25.20
N ASP A 156 10.55 5.59 24.84
CA ASP A 156 10.89 4.78 23.66
C ASP A 156 10.15 5.21 22.38
N VAL A 157 9.38 6.31 22.45
CA VAL A 157 8.59 6.77 21.32
C VAL A 157 9.46 7.68 20.45
N SER A 158 9.90 7.14 19.31
CA SER A 158 10.60 7.92 18.29
C SER A 158 9.61 8.81 17.50
N PRO A 159 10.06 9.98 17.01
CA PRO A 159 9.22 10.80 16.13
C PRO A 159 8.86 10.02 14.87
N PRO A 160 7.65 10.20 14.30
CA PRO A 160 7.30 9.61 13.02
C PRO A 160 8.28 10.11 11.95
N SER A 161 8.77 9.21 11.11
CA SER A 161 9.70 9.58 10.04
C SER A 161 8.96 10.41 8.99
N THR A 162 9.65 11.40 8.41
CA THR A 162 9.11 12.17 7.27
C THR A 162 8.79 11.28 6.08
N PHE A 163 9.51 10.16 5.94
CA PHE A 163 9.30 9.18 4.89
C PHE A 163 8.09 8.26 5.13
N ASP A 164 7.61 8.12 6.37
CA ASP A 164 6.51 7.21 6.69
C ASP A 164 5.29 7.51 5.84
N ARG A 165 4.93 8.80 5.72
CA ARG A 165 3.78 9.23 4.90
C ARG A 165 3.99 8.96 3.41
N ALA A 166 5.19 9.19 2.88
CA ALA A 166 5.51 8.95 1.48
C ALA A 166 5.45 7.44 1.16
N THR A 167 6.00 6.61 2.04
CA THR A 167 5.91 5.14 1.92
C THR A 167 4.47 4.65 1.98
N GLN A 168 3.63 5.18 2.88
CA GLN A 168 2.21 4.80 2.90
C GLN A 168 1.48 5.22 1.63
N TRP A 169 1.78 6.38 1.06
CA TRP A 169 1.21 6.80 -0.23
C TRP A 169 1.54 5.82 -1.37
N MET A 170 2.75 5.27 -1.40
CA MET A 170 3.12 4.24 -2.38
C MET A 170 2.22 3.00 -2.26
N PHE A 171 1.87 2.58 -1.04
CA PHE A 171 0.92 1.47 -0.83
C PHE A 171 -0.52 1.86 -1.18
N ILE A 172 -0.97 3.06 -0.79
CA ILE A 172 -2.32 3.57 -1.13
C ILE A 172 -2.51 3.62 -2.65
N LEU A 173 -1.48 3.99 -3.39
CA LEU A 173 -1.50 3.99 -4.86
C LEU A 173 -1.74 2.60 -5.46
N CYS A 174 -1.59 1.50 -4.72
CA CYS A 174 -2.01 0.17 -5.17
C CYS A 174 -3.53 0.02 -5.33
N LEU A 175 -4.34 0.78 -4.58
CA LEU A 175 -5.81 0.67 -4.62
C LEU A 175 -6.41 0.90 -6.01
N PRO A 176 -6.05 1.94 -6.80
CA PRO A 176 -6.58 2.10 -8.16
C PRO A 176 -6.13 1.00 -9.14
N PHE A 177 -5.02 0.30 -8.88
CA PHE A 177 -4.60 -0.81 -9.72
C PHE A 177 -5.47 -2.06 -9.54
N ALA A 178 -6.01 -2.29 -8.35
CA ALA A 178 -6.91 -3.42 -8.10
C ALA A 178 -8.14 -3.46 -9.04
N PRO A 179 -8.98 -2.40 -9.14
CA PRO A 179 -10.09 -2.39 -10.07
C PRO A 179 -9.63 -2.39 -11.54
N TYR A 180 -8.47 -1.79 -11.86
CA TYR A 180 -7.90 -1.86 -13.20
C TYR A 180 -7.57 -3.30 -13.62
N TYR A 181 -6.84 -4.05 -12.77
CA TYR A 181 -6.50 -5.45 -13.06
C TYR A 181 -7.73 -6.36 -13.04
N LEU A 182 -8.67 -6.11 -12.12
CA LEU A 182 -9.93 -6.85 -12.08
C LEU A 182 -10.75 -6.62 -13.36
N TRP A 183 -10.85 -5.36 -13.82
CA TRP A 183 -11.51 -5.01 -15.07
C TRP A 183 -10.83 -5.66 -16.28
N SER A 184 -9.50 -5.60 -16.35
CA SER A 184 -8.72 -6.28 -17.40
C SER A 184 -9.03 -7.77 -17.42
N TRP A 185 -9.05 -8.44 -16.25
CA TRP A 185 -9.36 -9.86 -16.16
C TRP A 185 -10.81 -10.16 -16.59
N LEU A 186 -11.79 -9.38 -16.15
CA LEU A 186 -13.19 -9.53 -16.55
C LEU A 186 -13.38 -9.36 -18.06
N ARG A 187 -12.67 -8.41 -18.67
CA ARG A 187 -12.68 -8.20 -20.11
C ARG A 187 -12.06 -9.38 -20.85
N ASP A 188 -10.91 -9.88 -20.39
CA ASP A 188 -10.21 -10.99 -21.04
C ASP A 188 -11.00 -12.31 -20.91
N ARG A 189 -11.70 -12.53 -19.79
CA ARG A 189 -12.57 -13.70 -19.57
C ARG A 189 -13.74 -13.78 -20.56
N ARG A 190 -14.20 -12.64 -21.10
CA ARG A 190 -15.30 -12.58 -22.09
C ARG A 190 -14.83 -12.87 -23.51
N ARG A 191 -13.52 -12.91 -23.76
CA ARG A 191 -12.95 -13.16 -25.07
C ARG A 191 -12.83 -14.67 -25.29
N VAL A 192 -13.46 -15.15 -26.35
CA VAL A 192 -13.40 -16.55 -26.77
C VAL A 192 -12.96 -16.57 -28.23
N TYR A 193 -11.97 -17.41 -28.53
CA TYR A 193 -11.54 -17.69 -29.89
C TYR A 193 -11.95 -19.10 -30.25
N ARG A 194 -12.45 -19.28 -31.47
CA ARG A 194 -12.87 -20.60 -31.96
C ARG A 194 -12.48 -20.75 -33.42
N LEU A 195 -11.91 -21.90 -33.78
CA LEU A 195 -11.63 -22.28 -35.16
C LEU A 195 -12.59 -23.42 -35.53
N GLU A 196 -13.45 -23.19 -36.52
CA GLU A 196 -14.39 -24.18 -37.03
C GLU A 196 -13.72 -25.13 -38.04
N ASP A 197 -14.40 -26.23 -38.37
CA ASP A 197 -13.87 -27.27 -39.26
C ASP A 197 -13.73 -26.83 -40.72
N ASP A 198 -14.40 -25.75 -41.11
CA ASP A 198 -14.28 -25.09 -42.44
C ASP A 198 -13.12 -24.09 -42.51
N GLY A 199 -12.35 -23.94 -41.41
CA GLY A 199 -11.26 -22.97 -41.29
C GLY A 199 -11.72 -21.56 -40.91
N THR A 200 -13.00 -21.34 -40.62
CA THR A 200 -13.50 -20.03 -40.15
C THR A 200 -13.02 -19.75 -38.73
N LEU A 201 -12.31 -18.64 -38.55
CA LEU A 201 -11.80 -18.16 -37.26
C LEU A 201 -12.77 -17.16 -36.63
N HIS A 202 -13.42 -17.57 -35.54
CA HIS A 202 -14.17 -16.68 -34.67
C HIS A 202 -13.25 -15.99 -33.67
N THR A 203 -13.26 -14.66 -33.70
CA THR A 203 -12.58 -13.79 -32.76
C THR A 203 -13.61 -13.04 -31.91
N PRO A 204 -13.19 -12.36 -30.82
CA PRO A 204 -14.12 -11.58 -30.01
C PRO A 204 -14.84 -10.44 -30.76
N THR A 205 -14.33 -10.02 -31.92
CA THR A 205 -14.86 -8.88 -32.67
C THR A 205 -15.54 -9.31 -33.98
N ALA A 206 -15.06 -10.36 -34.63
CA ALA A 206 -15.52 -10.78 -35.96
C ALA A 206 -15.30 -12.29 -36.19
N ALA A 207 -16.07 -12.86 -37.11
CA ALA A 207 -15.82 -14.17 -37.69
C ALA A 207 -15.13 -14.00 -39.04
N ILE A 208 -14.03 -14.71 -39.27
CA ILE A 208 -13.14 -14.52 -40.42
C ILE A 208 -13.09 -15.83 -41.20
N PRO A 209 -13.71 -15.88 -42.39
CA PRO A 209 -13.63 -17.06 -43.26
C PRO A 209 -12.19 -17.41 -43.61
N SER A 210 -11.90 -18.69 -43.82
CA SER A 210 -10.54 -19.13 -44.20
C SER A 210 -9.99 -18.42 -45.44
N ALA A 211 -10.86 -18.03 -46.39
CA ALA A 211 -10.46 -17.32 -47.60
C ALA A 211 -10.01 -15.86 -47.37
N GLU A 212 -10.38 -15.26 -46.23
CA GLU A 212 -9.98 -13.91 -45.84
C GLU A 212 -8.70 -13.90 -45.00
N ILE A 213 -8.19 -15.06 -44.61
CA ILE A 213 -6.91 -15.20 -43.92
C ILE A 213 -5.81 -15.26 -44.98
N ALA A 214 -4.99 -14.21 -45.05
CA ALA A 214 -3.89 -14.13 -46.01
C ALA A 214 -2.65 -14.89 -45.52
N ASP A 215 -2.31 -14.73 -44.23
CA ASP A 215 -1.11 -15.31 -43.63
C ASP A 215 -1.23 -15.38 -42.09
N ILE A 216 -0.28 -16.06 -41.44
CA ILE A 216 -0.07 -16.05 -39.99
C ILE A 216 1.39 -15.70 -39.66
N ASP A 217 1.58 -14.55 -39.01
CA ASP A 217 2.90 -14.08 -38.58
C ASP A 217 3.34 -14.85 -37.32
N MET A 218 4.26 -15.79 -37.53
CA MET A 218 4.83 -16.67 -36.51
C MET A 218 6.14 -16.13 -35.89
N SER A 219 6.58 -14.91 -36.24
CA SER A 219 7.89 -14.36 -35.84
C SER A 219 8.09 -14.23 -34.32
N LYS A 220 7.01 -14.11 -33.55
CA LYS A 220 7.03 -13.99 -32.08
C LYS A 220 6.66 -15.29 -31.36
N TRP A 221 6.30 -16.34 -32.08
CA TRP A 221 5.67 -17.54 -31.51
C TRP A 221 6.62 -18.27 -30.55
N MET A 222 7.82 -18.65 -31.01
CA MET A 222 8.76 -19.40 -30.16
C MET A 222 9.29 -18.58 -28.96
N ARG A 223 9.30 -17.25 -29.07
CA ARG A 223 9.85 -16.36 -28.04
C ARG A 223 8.82 -15.91 -27.00
N LYS A 224 7.57 -15.70 -27.42
CA LYS A 224 6.52 -15.09 -26.58
C LYS A 224 5.19 -15.83 -26.60
N SER A 225 5.08 -16.92 -27.36
CA SER A 225 3.83 -17.66 -27.58
C SER A 225 2.71 -16.76 -28.13
N ILE A 226 3.10 -15.83 -29.01
CA ILE A 226 2.20 -14.89 -29.68
C ILE A 226 2.34 -15.08 -31.20
N ALA A 227 1.21 -15.26 -31.86
CA ALA A 227 1.09 -15.21 -33.32
C ALA A 227 0.11 -14.08 -33.72
N GLU A 228 0.23 -13.57 -34.94
CA GLU A 228 -0.71 -12.59 -35.49
C GLU A 228 -1.31 -13.12 -36.78
N VAL A 229 -2.64 -13.32 -36.82
CA VAL A 229 -3.33 -13.66 -38.06
C VAL A 229 -3.43 -12.39 -38.91
N VAL A 230 -2.98 -12.46 -40.15
CA VAL A 230 -3.01 -11.37 -41.12
C VAL A 230 -4.14 -11.65 -42.11
N THR A 231 -5.14 -10.78 -42.15
CA THR A 231 -6.24 -10.88 -43.09
C THR A 231 -5.89 -10.21 -44.42
N THR A 232 -6.67 -10.49 -45.47
CA THR A 232 -6.45 -9.97 -46.83
C THR A 232 -6.55 -8.44 -46.93
N ASP A 233 -7.25 -7.80 -46.01
CA ASP A 233 -7.32 -6.34 -45.84
C ASP A 233 -6.09 -5.75 -45.09
N GLY A 234 -5.17 -6.59 -44.63
CA GLY A 234 -3.99 -6.22 -43.86
C GLY A 234 -4.23 -6.06 -42.35
N THR A 235 -5.44 -6.33 -41.86
CA THR A 235 -5.72 -6.32 -40.41
C THR A 235 -4.94 -7.43 -39.70
N ARG A 236 -4.41 -7.14 -38.52
CA ARG A 236 -3.62 -8.08 -37.71
C ARG A 236 -4.33 -8.42 -36.42
N ILE A 237 -4.54 -9.71 -36.17
CA ILE A 237 -5.27 -10.20 -35.01
C ILE A 237 -4.34 -11.02 -34.15
N LYS A 238 -4.08 -10.51 -32.94
CA LYS A 238 -3.19 -11.16 -31.98
C LYS A 238 -3.85 -12.42 -31.38
N LEU A 239 -3.14 -13.53 -31.50
CA LEU A 239 -3.40 -14.81 -30.82
C LEU A 239 -2.31 -15.03 -29.76
N ASP A 240 -2.71 -15.18 -28.50
CA ASP A 240 -1.80 -15.21 -27.34
C ASP A 240 -2.06 -16.47 -26.50
N ASP A 241 -1.17 -17.45 -26.60
CA ASP A 241 -1.32 -18.73 -25.88
C ASP A 241 -0.98 -18.58 -24.38
N TYR A 242 -0.25 -17.54 -23.97
CA TYR A 242 -0.04 -17.27 -22.54
C TYR A 242 -1.34 -16.84 -21.83
N VAL A 243 -2.22 -16.13 -22.53
CA VAL A 243 -3.51 -15.69 -21.97
C VAL A 243 -4.60 -16.76 -22.12
N TYR A 244 -4.66 -17.41 -23.29
CA TYR A 244 -5.73 -18.37 -23.62
C TYR A 244 -5.18 -19.78 -23.81
N ARG A 245 -5.79 -20.75 -23.14
CA ARG A 245 -5.49 -22.18 -23.29
C ARG A 245 -5.95 -22.67 -24.66
N ASP A 246 -5.22 -23.64 -25.20
CA ASP A 246 -5.49 -24.33 -26.46
C ASP A 246 -5.32 -23.42 -27.69
N MET A 247 -4.76 -22.22 -27.52
CA MET A 247 -4.49 -21.31 -28.61
C MET A 247 -3.44 -21.88 -29.57
N HIS A 248 -2.43 -22.59 -29.05
CA HIS A 248 -1.45 -23.33 -29.86
C HIS A 248 -2.08 -24.29 -30.87
N ARG A 249 -3.27 -24.85 -30.61
CA ARG A 249 -3.97 -25.72 -31.56
C ARG A 249 -4.58 -24.93 -32.71
N ILE A 250 -5.17 -23.76 -32.43
CA ILE A 250 -5.66 -22.84 -33.47
C ILE A 250 -4.49 -22.35 -34.31
N VAL A 251 -3.42 -21.90 -33.65
CA VAL A 251 -2.21 -21.40 -34.32
C VAL A 251 -1.56 -22.50 -35.17
N GLY A 252 -1.44 -23.72 -34.66
CA GLY A 252 -0.84 -24.84 -35.39
C GLY A 252 -1.68 -25.25 -36.60
N ALA A 253 -3.00 -25.32 -36.46
CA ALA A 253 -3.90 -25.58 -37.58
C ALA A 253 -3.77 -24.54 -38.70
N LEU A 254 -3.69 -23.25 -38.35
CA LEU A 254 -3.47 -22.18 -39.33
C LEU A 254 -2.06 -22.20 -39.92
N ALA A 255 -1.03 -22.42 -39.09
CA ALA A 255 0.36 -22.45 -39.53
C ALA A 255 0.64 -23.58 -40.53
N VAL A 256 0.04 -24.76 -40.38
CA VAL A 256 0.19 -25.85 -41.34
C VAL A 256 -0.42 -25.50 -42.71
N VAL A 257 -1.48 -24.70 -42.74
CA VAL A 257 -2.11 -24.27 -44.01
C VAL A 257 -1.23 -23.26 -44.76
N HIS A 258 -0.64 -22.31 -44.04
CA HIS A 258 0.12 -21.21 -44.64
C HIS A 258 1.63 -21.50 -44.79
N HIS A 259 2.19 -22.34 -43.91
CA HIS A 259 3.62 -22.66 -43.82
C HIS A 259 3.82 -24.17 -43.51
N PRO A 260 3.32 -25.09 -44.38
CA PRO A 260 3.28 -26.54 -44.09
C PRO A 260 4.65 -27.18 -43.85
N GLU A 261 5.68 -26.68 -44.52
CA GLU A 261 7.07 -27.12 -44.40
C GLU A 261 7.73 -26.73 -43.06
N ASP A 262 7.34 -25.59 -42.50
CA ASP A 262 8.02 -25.02 -41.33
C ASP A 262 7.37 -25.44 -40.01
N TRP A 263 6.07 -25.73 -40.00
CA TRP A 263 5.29 -25.92 -38.77
C TRP A 263 4.44 -27.20 -38.77
N ASP A 264 4.24 -27.76 -37.57
CA ASP A 264 3.31 -28.85 -37.31
C ASP A 264 1.96 -28.38 -36.73
N GLU A 265 1.00 -29.31 -36.62
CA GLU A 265 -0.34 -29.04 -36.08
C GLU A 265 -0.35 -28.59 -34.60
N ASN A 266 0.76 -28.80 -33.88
CA ASN A 266 0.95 -28.35 -32.50
C ASN A 266 1.71 -27.01 -32.43
N ALA A 267 1.88 -26.32 -33.57
CA ALA A 267 2.65 -25.10 -33.71
C ALA A 267 4.11 -25.23 -33.27
N LYS A 268 4.73 -26.40 -33.47
CA LYS A 268 6.16 -26.62 -33.30
C LYS A 268 6.86 -26.52 -34.65
N ARG A 269 8.08 -26.00 -34.65
CA ARG A 269 8.92 -26.01 -35.85
C ARG A 269 9.24 -27.45 -36.24
N ARG A 270 9.06 -27.77 -37.51
CA ARG A 270 9.62 -29.01 -38.07
C ARG A 270 11.13 -28.85 -38.14
N ALA A 271 11.86 -29.92 -37.85
CA ALA A 271 13.31 -29.92 -38.01
C ALA A 271 13.64 -29.82 -39.51
N THR A 272 13.86 -28.60 -39.99
CA THR A 272 14.49 -28.34 -41.28
C THR A 272 15.99 -28.20 -41.05
N ASP A 273 16.81 -28.66 -42.01
CA ASP A 273 18.29 -28.66 -41.97
C ASP A 273 18.93 -27.25 -41.94
N THR A 274 18.16 -26.20 -41.62
CA THR A 274 18.64 -24.82 -41.58
C THR A 274 18.89 -24.42 -40.12
N PRO A 275 20.14 -24.17 -39.71
CA PRO A 275 20.46 -23.75 -38.35
C PRO A 275 19.74 -22.46 -38.01
N ASP A 276 19.07 -22.42 -36.86
CA ASP A 276 18.37 -21.25 -36.35
C ASP A 276 19.38 -20.13 -35.99
N PRO A 277 19.44 -19.00 -36.72
CA PRO A 277 20.34 -17.90 -36.39
C PRO A 277 19.94 -17.15 -35.11
N SER A 278 18.77 -17.47 -34.51
CA SER A 278 18.30 -16.92 -33.25
C SER A 278 18.59 -17.81 -32.03
N ALA A 279 19.19 -19.00 -32.23
CA ALA A 279 19.68 -19.81 -31.13
C ALA A 279 20.97 -19.16 -30.57
N ALA A 280 20.81 -18.14 -29.75
CA ALA A 280 21.91 -17.63 -28.93
C ALA A 280 22.43 -18.78 -28.04
N PRO A 281 23.75 -18.93 -27.88
CA PRO A 281 24.30 -19.93 -26.97
C PRO A 281 23.75 -19.69 -25.56
N SER A 282 23.22 -20.74 -24.94
CA SER A 282 22.78 -20.73 -23.56
C SER A 282 23.96 -20.31 -22.67
N GLU A 283 23.76 -19.31 -21.81
CA GLU A 283 24.75 -18.78 -20.86
C GLU A 283 25.15 -19.78 -19.74
N ASP A 284 24.75 -21.05 -19.82
CA ASP A 284 24.99 -22.08 -18.80
C ASP A 284 26.38 -22.77 -18.89
N GLU A 285 27.28 -22.35 -19.80
CA GLU A 285 28.63 -22.96 -19.94
C GLU A 285 29.80 -22.02 -19.57
N ALA A 286 29.58 -21.01 -18.74
CA ALA A 286 30.67 -20.11 -18.32
C ALA A 286 30.79 -19.97 -16.79
N GLU A 287 30.90 -21.09 -16.06
CA GLU A 287 31.48 -21.03 -14.72
C GLU A 287 32.17 -22.36 -14.33
N THR A 288 33.42 -22.51 -14.75
CA THR A 288 34.37 -23.38 -14.05
C THR A 288 35.51 -22.50 -13.55
N PRO A 289 35.63 -22.23 -12.23
CA PRO A 289 36.80 -21.54 -11.72
C PRO A 289 37.99 -22.51 -11.70
N ALA A 290 39.06 -22.13 -12.40
CA ALA A 290 40.35 -22.77 -12.27
C ALA A 290 40.89 -22.56 -10.84
N ALA A 291 41.40 -23.65 -10.28
CA ALA A 291 42.10 -23.71 -8.99
C ALA A 291 43.52 -23.13 -9.09
#